data_AF-A0AAV4F224-F1
#
_entry.id   AF-A0AAV4F224-F1
#
_cell.length_a   1.000
_cell.length_b   1.000
_cell.length_c   1.000
_cell.angle_alpha   90.00
_cell.angle_beta   90.00
_cell.angle_gamma   90.00
#
_symmetry.space_group_name_H-M   'P 1'
#
loop_
_entity.id
_entity.type
_entity.pdbx_description
1 polymer ?
#
loop_
_entity_poly.entity_id
_entity_poly.type
_entity_poly.pdbx_seq_one_letter_code
_entity_poly.pdbx_strand_id
1 'polypeptide(L)'
;MAKQGMVSLNNIWKDKSIPKPLKLKLLKTLVWPRMLYGCETWTMRKADELKIGAAEMWFFRRLLRVSWKDRRTNGNVLAEMGAGRTLLSLVKERRLK
;
A
#
# COMPACT_ATOMS: atom_id res chain seq x y z
N MET A 1 13.02 -3.60 0.45
CA MET A 1 12.75 -3.33 1.88
C MET A 1 11.24 -3.39 2.23
N ALA A 2 10.39 -2.41 1.95
CA ALA A 2 8.94 -2.48 2.30
C ALA A 2 8.20 -3.73 1.77
N LYS A 3 8.49 -4.14 0.54
CA LYS A 3 7.99 -5.38 -0.08
C LYS A 3 8.29 -6.63 0.77
N GLN A 4 9.44 -6.68 1.45
CA GLN A 4 9.86 -7.83 2.24
C GLN A 4 9.06 -7.97 3.55
N GLY A 5 8.66 -6.85 4.16
CA GLY A 5 7.69 -6.86 5.27
C GLY A 5 6.35 -7.44 4.83
N MET A 6 5.92 -7.13 3.60
CA MET A 6 4.69 -7.69 3.05
C MET A 6 4.79 -9.19 2.72
N VAL A 7 5.97 -9.66 2.30
CA VAL A 7 6.22 -11.07 1.98
C VAL A 7 6.41 -11.93 3.23
N SER A 8 7.03 -11.42 4.29
CA SER A 8 7.17 -12.16 5.56
C SER A 8 5.82 -12.38 6.26
N LEU A 9 4.91 -11.40 6.18
CA LEU A 9 3.58 -11.48 6.80
C LEU A 9 2.51 -12.12 5.88
N ASN A 10 2.93 -12.89 4.87
CA ASN A 10 2.05 -13.44 3.84
C ASN A 10 0.90 -14.29 4.41
N ASN A 11 1.14 -15.00 5.52
CA ASN A 11 0.12 -15.82 6.18
C ASN A 11 -1.02 -14.97 6.72
N ILE A 12 -0.71 -13.83 7.34
CA ILE A 12 -1.68 -12.86 7.87
C ILE A 12 -2.51 -12.24 6.75
N TRP A 13 -1.87 -11.82 5.66
CA TRP A 13 -2.58 -11.24 4.52
C TRP A 13 -3.51 -12.25 3.85
N LYS A 14 -3.10 -13.52 3.86
CA LYS A 14 -3.88 -14.64 3.35
C LYS A 14 -5.01 -15.08 4.31
N ASP A 15 -4.95 -14.81 5.59
CA ASP A 15 -6.00 -15.33 6.46
C ASP A 15 -7.38 -14.68 6.16
N LYS A 16 -8.43 -15.47 5.93
CA LYS A 16 -9.80 -14.95 5.71
C LYS A 16 -10.48 -14.57 7.03
N SER A 17 -10.06 -15.15 8.16
CA SER A 17 -10.62 -14.87 9.48
C SER A 17 -10.37 -13.42 9.92
N ILE A 18 -9.25 -12.84 9.46
CA ILE A 18 -8.82 -11.50 9.83
C ILE A 18 -9.62 -10.46 9.02
N PRO A 19 -10.32 -9.53 9.68
CA PRO A 19 -11.13 -8.53 9.00
C PRO A 19 -10.25 -7.56 8.19
N LYS A 20 -10.73 -7.19 6.99
CA LYS A 20 -10.09 -6.21 6.09
C LYS A 20 -9.61 -4.92 6.78
N PRO A 21 -10.42 -4.23 7.63
CA PRO A 21 -9.97 -3.00 8.30
C PRO A 21 -8.77 -3.22 9.23
N LEU A 22 -8.67 -4.38 9.89
CA LEU A 22 -7.53 -4.70 10.74
C LEU A 22 -6.27 -4.90 9.89
N LYS A 23 -6.38 -5.61 8.76
CA LYS A 23 -5.26 -5.77 7.84
C LYS A 23 -4.79 -4.43 7.25
N LEU A 24 -5.73 -3.53 6.97
CA LEU A 24 -5.45 -2.15 6.57
C LEU A 24 -4.68 -1.38 7.64
N LYS A 25 -5.09 -1.52 8.90
CA LYS A 25 -4.38 -0.92 10.04
C LYS A 25 -2.96 -1.46 10.15
N LEU A 26 -2.76 -2.78 10.02
CA LEU A 26 -1.43 -3.41 10.02
C LEU A 26 -0.54 -2.93 8.87
N LEU A 27 -1.10 -2.75 7.67
CA LEU A 27 -0.35 -2.19 6.53
C LEU A 27 0.13 -0.76 6.85
N LYS A 28 -0.75 0.08 7.38
CA LYS A 28 -0.43 1.46 7.76
C LYS A 28 0.57 1.56 8.91
N THR A 29 0.61 0.60 9.83
CA THR A 29 1.56 0.63 10.95
C THR A 29 2.93 0.05 10.57
N LEU A 30 2.97 -1.00 9.75
CA LEU A 30 4.22 -1.75 9.49
C LEU A 30 4.90 -1.35 8.18
N VAL A 31 4.12 -1.00 7.14
CA VAL A 31 4.63 -0.78 5.79
C VAL A 31 4.75 0.71 5.47
N TRP A 32 3.79 1.53 5.88
CA TRP A 32 3.80 2.97 5.59
C TRP A 32 5.04 3.68 6.17
N PRO A 33 5.43 3.52 7.44
CA PRO A 33 6.60 4.21 7.98
C PRO A 33 7.89 3.88 7.20
N ARG A 34 8.04 2.63 6.76
CA ARG A 34 9.20 2.19 5.98
C ARG A 34 9.22 2.79 4.57
N MET A 35 8.06 2.97 3.94
CA MET A 35 7.95 3.67 2.65
C MET A 35 8.19 5.16 2.82
N LEU A 36 7.57 5.78 3.84
CA LEU A 36 7.67 7.21 4.13
C LEU A 36 9.12 7.61 4.40
N TYR A 37 9.82 6.88 5.27
CA TYR A 37 11.24 7.14 5.55
C TYR A 37 12.11 7.13 4.29
N GLY A 38 11.91 6.13 3.40
CA GLY A 38 12.63 6.08 2.12
C GLY A 38 12.33 7.29 1.23
N CYS A 39 11.07 7.73 1.18
CA CYS A 39 10.65 8.89 0.39
C CYS A 39 11.11 10.23 0.97
N GLU A 40 11.30 10.31 2.30
CA GLU A 40 11.83 11.49 2.99
C GLU A 40 13.33 11.66 2.71
N THR A 41 14.09 10.56 2.75
CA THR A 41 15.55 10.59 2.58
C THR A 41 16.04 10.75 1.13
N TRP A 42 15.19 10.51 0.13
CA TRP A 42 15.59 10.52 -1.29
C TRP A 42 14.92 11.64 -2.10
N THR A 43 15.62 12.12 -3.13
CA THR A 43 15.08 13.11 -4.07
C THR A 43 14.00 12.48 -4.94
N MET A 44 12.74 12.80 -4.65
CA MET A 44 11.58 12.30 -5.38
C MET A 44 11.46 12.91 -6.78
N ARG A 45 11.40 12.06 -7.82
CA ARG A 45 11.05 12.47 -9.18
C ARG A 45 9.60 12.09 -9.50
N LYS A 46 9.03 12.66 -10.58
CA LYS A 46 7.68 12.26 -11.08
C LYS A 46 7.56 10.74 -11.33
N ALA A 47 8.63 10.11 -11.80
CA ALA A 47 8.67 8.66 -12.00
C ALA A 47 8.52 7.88 -10.67
N ASP A 48 9.04 8.42 -9.57
CA ASP A 48 8.96 7.76 -8.25
C ASP A 48 7.57 7.95 -7.62
N GLU A 49 6.91 9.09 -7.86
CA GLU A 49 5.49 9.27 -7.52
C GLU A 49 4.61 8.19 -8.17
N LEU A 50 4.83 7.89 -9.45
CA LEU A 50 4.12 6.81 -10.14
C LEU A 50 4.42 5.44 -9.54
N LYS A 51 5.69 5.16 -9.18
CA LYS A 51 6.07 3.90 -8.52
C LYS A 51 5.43 3.76 -7.15
N ILE A 52 5.30 4.84 -6.38
CA ILE A 52 4.60 4.84 -5.08
C ILE A 52 3.13 4.48 -5.27
N GLY A 53 2.45 5.09 -6.24
CA GLY A 53 1.07 4.75 -6.57
C GLY A 53 0.91 3.29 -7.00
N ALA A 54 1.82 2.78 -7.82
CA ALA A 54 1.83 1.37 -8.21
C ALA A 54 2.09 0.43 -7.02
N ALA A 55 2.98 0.81 -6.10
CA ALA A 55 3.26 0.05 -4.90
C ALA A 55 2.05 0.01 -3.95
N GLU A 56 1.36 1.14 -3.74
CA GLU A 56 0.11 1.21 -2.97
C GLU A 56 -0.95 0.24 -3.54
N MET A 57 -1.13 0.25 -4.86
CA MET A 57 -2.02 -0.67 -5.56
C MET A 57 -1.61 -2.13 -5.42
N TRP A 58 -0.31 -2.42 -5.44
CA TRP A 58 0.20 -3.78 -5.23
C TRP A 58 -0.11 -4.28 -3.82
N PHE A 59 0.05 -3.44 -2.79
CA PHE A 59 -0.30 -3.81 -1.42
C PHE A 59 -1.79 -4.10 -1.26
N PHE A 60 -2.66 -3.25 -1.81
CA PHE A 60 -4.11 -3.45 -1.72
C PHE A 60 -4.59 -4.70 -2.45
N ARG A 61 -4.07 -4.96 -3.66
CA ARG A 61 -4.36 -6.20 -4.39
C ARG A 61 -3.90 -7.44 -3.63
N ARG A 62 -2.73 -7.37 -2.98
CA ARG A 62 -2.23 -8.46 -2.13
C ARG A 62 -3.14 -8.70 -0.93
N LEU A 63 -3.63 -7.63 -0.30
CA LEU A 63 -4.53 -7.69 0.85
C LEU A 63 -5.88 -8.33 0.51
N LEU A 64 -6.44 -7.92 -0.63
CA LEU A 64 -7.71 -8.41 -1.16
C LEU A 64 -7.58 -9.73 -1.92
N ARG A 65 -6.35 -10.22 -2.14
CA ARG A 65 -6.03 -11.44 -2.90
C ARG A 65 -6.56 -11.39 -4.33
N VAL A 66 -6.59 -10.21 -4.93
CA VAL A 66 -7.03 -10.01 -6.31
C VAL A 66 -6.00 -10.63 -7.24
N SER A 67 -6.44 -11.60 -8.03
CA SER A 67 -5.64 -12.20 -9.09
C SER A 67 -5.64 -11.29 -10.31
N TRP A 68 -4.60 -11.40 -11.14
CA TRP A 68 -4.58 -10.73 -12.44
C TRP A 68 -5.72 -11.23 -13.35
N LYS A 69 -6.17 -12.48 -13.17
CA LYS A 69 -7.29 -13.09 -13.91
C LYS A 69 -8.63 -12.40 -13.63
N ASP A 70 -8.77 -11.78 -12.46
CA ASP A 70 -10.02 -11.13 -12.05
C ASP A 70 -10.28 -9.84 -12.84
N ARG A 71 -9.29 -9.35 -13.60
CA ARG A 71 -9.36 -8.14 -14.44
C ARG A 71 -9.99 -6.91 -13.74
N ARG A 72 -9.79 -6.80 -12.43
CA ARG A 72 -10.36 -5.70 -11.62
C ARG A 72 -9.63 -4.38 -11.85
N THR A 73 -10.41 -3.33 -12.08
CA THR A 73 -9.92 -1.95 -12.21
C THR A 73 -9.35 -1.45 -10.88
N ASN A 74 -8.45 -0.47 -10.95
CA ASN A 74 -7.91 0.19 -9.75
C ASN A 74 -9.00 0.87 -8.92
N GLY A 75 -10.04 1.42 -9.58
CA GLY A 75 -11.19 2.05 -8.91
C GLY A 75 -11.94 1.07 -8.02
N ASN A 76 -12.22 -0.14 -8.51
CA ASN A 76 -12.93 -1.16 -7.74
C ASN A 76 -12.12 -1.62 -6.51
N VAL A 77 -10.79 -1.77 -6.67
CA VAL A 77 -9.89 -2.14 -5.57
C VAL A 77 -9.88 -1.07 -4.47
N LEU A 78 -9.89 0.21 -4.85
CA LEU A 78 -9.95 1.32 -3.90
C LEU A 78 -11.30 1.41 -3.18
N ALA A 79 -12.40 1.27 -3.93
CA ALA A 79 -13.75 1.29 -3.38
C ALA A 79 -13.96 0.15 -2.36
N GLU A 80 -13.50 -1.06 -2.67
CA GLU A 80 -13.62 -2.21 -1.78
C GLU A 80 -12.76 -2.08 -0.51
N MET A 81 -11.64 -1.34 -0.58
CA MET A 81 -10.82 -1.04 0.59
C MET A 81 -11.43 0.04 1.48
N GLY A 82 -12.39 0.82 0.97
CA GLY A 82 -12.87 2.02 1.66
C GLY A 82 -11.75 3.03 1.95
N ALA A 83 -10.66 2.98 1.16
CA ALA A 83 -9.47 3.78 1.37
C ALA A 83 -9.11 4.51 0.07
N GLY A 84 -9.02 5.84 0.14
CA GLY A 84 -8.44 6.65 -0.93
C GLY A 84 -6.94 6.38 -1.09
N ARG A 85 -6.33 6.92 -2.16
CA ARG A 85 -4.87 6.98 -2.28
C ARG A 85 -4.34 7.87 -1.17
N THR A 86 -3.70 7.28 -0.17
CA THR A 86 -3.24 8.00 1.03
C THR A 86 -1.74 8.09 1.10
N LEU A 87 -1.00 7.16 0.48
CA LEU A 87 0.45 7.14 0.63
C LEU A 87 1.12 8.37 0.02
N LEU A 88 0.74 8.70 -1.22
CA LEU A 88 1.38 9.79 -1.96
C LEU A 88 1.04 11.17 -1.36
N SER A 89 -0.19 11.36 -0.88
CA SER A 89 -0.56 12.59 -0.15
C SER A 89 0.21 12.71 1.15
N LEU A 90 0.33 11.62 1.93
CA LEU A 90 1.13 11.60 3.16
C LEU A 90 2.61 11.92 2.92
N VAL A 91 3.21 11.39 1.85
CA VAL A 91 4.59 11.72 1.46
C VAL A 91 4.72 13.21 1.17
N LYS A 92 3.77 13.80 0.42
CA LYS A 92 3.80 15.23 0.09
C LYS A 92 3.64 16.11 1.33
N GLU A 93 2.67 15.79 2.19
CA GLU A 93 2.43 16.52 3.45
C GLU A 93 3.67 16.51 4.37
N ARG A 94 4.35 15.38 4.50
CA ARG A 94 5.53 15.27 5.36
C ARG A 94 6.77 16.01 4.85
N ARG A 95 6.89 16.22 3.53
CA ARG A 95 8.00 16.99 2.95
C ARG A 95 7.76 18.49 2.93
N LEU A 96 6.51 18.92 3.10
CA LEU A 96 6.14 20.34 3.19
C LEU A 96 6.33 20.91 4.61
N LYS A 97 6.60 20.06 5.59
CA LYS A 97 7.02 20.45 6.95
C LYS A 97 8.53 20.49 7.04
#